data_AF-A0A6N7CX23-F1
#
_entry.id   AF-A0A6N7CX23-F1
#
_cell.length_a   1.000
_cell.length_b   1.000
_cell.length_c   1.000
_cell.angle_alpha   90.00
_cell.angle_beta   90.00
_cell.angle_gamma   90.00
#
_symmetry.space_group_name_H-M   'P 1'
#
loop_
_entity.id
_entity.type
_entity.pdbx_description
1 polymer ?
#
loop_
_entity_poly.entity_id
_entity_poly.type
_entity_poly.pdbx_seq_one_letter_code
_entity_poly.pdbx_strand_id
1 'polypeptide(L)'
;MPVGTKGQRRADRALVAAYHEARLGELIECVAAEVDRFRAGEVDAYAVDEALHHYHLAAKQLWTFCWSGSGAQVEFTARAVERLAADGEAIDWWERATPRRRE
;
A
#
# COMPACT_ATOMS: atom_id res chain seq x y z
N MET A 1 -20.38 18.98 4.73
CA MET A 1 -20.35 18.17 3.50
C MET A 1 -21.47 17.13 3.60
N PRO A 2 -22.32 16.94 2.58
CA PRO A 2 -23.39 15.95 2.65
C PRO A 2 -22.76 14.56 2.68
N VAL A 3 -23.13 13.76 3.68
CA VAL A 3 -22.71 12.37 3.82
C VAL A 3 -23.28 11.58 2.63
N GLY A 4 -22.41 10.89 1.87
CA GLY A 4 -22.83 10.11 0.70
C GLY A 4 -23.92 9.08 1.06
N THR A 5 -24.71 8.62 0.09
CA THR A 5 -25.76 7.62 0.36
C THR A 5 -25.15 6.32 0.91
N LYS A 6 -25.95 5.47 1.57
CA LYS A 6 -25.48 4.14 2.04
C LYS A 6 -24.82 3.32 0.90
N GLY A 7 -25.37 3.43 -0.31
CA GLY A 7 -24.81 2.78 -1.51
C GLY A 7 -23.44 3.33 -1.87
N GLN A 8 -23.28 4.66 -1.91
CA GLN A 8 -21.99 5.30 -2.21
C GLN A 8 -20.92 4.90 -1.20
N ARG A 9 -21.23 4.93 0.10
CA ARG A 9 -20.27 4.53 1.15
C ARG A 9 -19.82 3.08 1.02
N ARG A 10 -20.68 2.20 0.52
CA ARG A 10 -20.31 0.79 0.26
C ARG A 10 -19.41 0.69 -0.96
N ALA A 11 -19.70 1.44 -2.02
CA ALA A 11 -18.87 1.50 -3.21
C ALA A 11 -17.46 2.05 -2.89
N ASP A 12 -17.38 3.16 -2.17
CA ASP A 12 -16.10 3.77 -1.75
C ASP A 12 -15.25 2.79 -0.94
N ARG A 13 -15.87 2.07 0.01
CA ARG A 13 -15.18 1.01 0.78
C ARG A 13 -14.67 -0.12 -0.09
N ALA A 14 -15.47 -0.57 -1.05
CA ALA A 14 -15.08 -1.66 -1.95
C ALA A 14 -13.93 -1.22 -2.86
N LEU A 15 -13.94 0.02 -3.35
CA LEU A 15 -12.85 0.59 -4.13
C LEU A 15 -11.55 0.65 -3.32
N VAL A 16 -11.62 1.18 -2.09
CA VAL A 16 -10.45 1.27 -1.20
C VAL A 16 -9.92 -0.12 -0.84
N ALA A 17 -10.81 -1.12 -0.66
CA ALA A 17 -10.41 -2.50 -0.43
C ALA A 17 -9.68 -3.12 -1.62
N ALA A 18 -10.22 -2.95 -2.84
CA ALA A 18 -9.59 -3.45 -4.05
C ALA A 18 -8.21 -2.79 -4.28
N TYR A 19 -8.10 -1.49 -4.04
CA TYR A 19 -6.83 -0.77 -4.10
C TYR A 19 -5.83 -1.32 -3.07
N HIS A 20 -6.25 -1.48 -1.81
CA HIS A 20 -5.42 -2.00 -0.73
C HIS A 20 -4.90 -3.41 -1.04
N GLU A 21 -5.77 -4.31 -1.53
CA GLU A 21 -5.38 -5.67 -1.92
C GLU A 21 -4.38 -5.67 -3.07
N ALA A 22 -4.61 -4.88 -4.13
CA ALA A 22 -3.70 -4.80 -5.27
C ALA A 22 -2.31 -4.30 -4.87
N ARG A 23 -2.24 -3.23 -4.06
CA ARG A 23 -0.96 -2.70 -3.57
C ARG A 23 -0.27 -3.65 -2.60
N LEU A 24 -1.02 -4.41 -1.81
CA LEU A 24 -0.44 -5.42 -0.92
C LEU A 24 0.21 -6.56 -1.72
N GLY A 25 -0.40 -6.96 -2.84
CA GLY A 25 0.19 -7.92 -3.78
C GLY A 25 1.57 -7.47 -4.28
N GLU A 26 1.70 -6.23 -4.70
CA GLU A 26 2.99 -5.68 -5.16
C GLU A 26 4.07 -5.70 -4.08
N LEU A 27 3.71 -5.38 -2.83
CA LEU A 27 4.64 -5.46 -1.70
C LEU A 27 5.09 -6.91 -1.43
N ILE A 28 4.18 -7.88 -1.59
CA ILE A 28 4.49 -9.30 -1.45
C ILE A 28 5.45 -9.75 -2.57
N GLU A 29 5.26 -9.28 -3.81
CA GLU A 29 6.17 -9.59 -4.92
C GLU A 29 7.59 -9.08 -4.68
N CYS A 30 7.76 -7.90 -4.07
CA CYS A 30 9.08 -7.39 -3.68
C CYS A 30 9.80 -8.32 -2.69
N VAL A 31 9.07 -8.85 -1.69
CA VAL A 31 9.62 -9.81 -0.73
C VAL A 31 9.91 -11.15 -1.40
N ALA A 32 9.00 -11.62 -2.26
CA ALA A 32 9.16 -12.88 -2.98
C ALA A 32 10.44 -12.88 -3.82
N ALA A 33 10.74 -11.77 -4.52
CA ALA A 33 11.96 -11.60 -5.28
C ALA A 33 13.23 -11.75 -4.40
N GLU A 34 13.27 -11.13 -3.22
CA GLU A 34 14.42 -11.26 -2.31
C GLU A 34 14.55 -12.67 -1.72
N VAL A 35 13.43 -13.33 -1.41
CA VAL A 35 13.42 -14.72 -0.96
C VAL A 35 13.94 -15.66 -2.05
N ASP A 36 13.59 -15.44 -3.31
CA ASP A 36 14.07 -16.25 -4.42
C ASP A 36 15.57 -16.05 -4.67
N ARG A 37 16.09 -14.81 -4.53
CA ARG A 37 17.53 -14.52 -4.54
C ARG A 37 18.27 -15.24 -3.40
N PHE A 38 17.67 -15.29 -2.22
CA PHE A 38 18.24 -16.04 -1.09
C PHE A 38 18.30 -17.54 -1.37
N ARG A 39 17.23 -18.11 -1.93
CA ARG A 39 17.20 -19.53 -2.35
C ARG A 39 18.23 -19.84 -3.43
N ALA A 40 18.52 -18.88 -4.31
CA ALA A 40 19.59 -18.97 -5.31
C ALA A 40 21.01 -18.79 -4.72
N GLY A 41 21.13 -18.40 -3.45
CA GLY A 41 22.41 -18.12 -2.79
C GLY A 41 23.04 -16.77 -3.17
N GLU A 42 22.26 -15.86 -3.77
CA GLU A 42 22.73 -14.55 -4.22
C GLU A 42 22.76 -13.51 -3.10
N VAL A 43 21.91 -13.68 -2.09
CA VAL A 43 21.84 -12.82 -0.90
C VAL A 43 21.85 -13.68 0.36
N ASP A 44 22.21 -13.07 1.48
CA ASP A 44 22.16 -13.72 2.78
C ASP A 44 20.81 -13.53 3.47
N ALA A 45 20.66 -14.12 4.66
CA ALA A 45 19.45 -14.00 5.45
C ALA A 45 19.19 -12.58 5.97
N TYR A 46 20.22 -11.72 6.07
CA TYR A 46 20.06 -10.33 6.53
C TYR A 46 19.38 -9.48 5.47
N ALA A 47 19.71 -9.68 4.19
CA ALA A 47 19.02 -9.00 3.10
C ALA A 47 17.51 -9.33 3.08
N VAL A 48 17.14 -10.58 3.32
CA VAL A 48 15.73 -11.00 3.40
C VAL A 48 15.04 -10.40 4.63
N ASP A 49 15.72 -10.37 5.79
CA ASP A 49 15.18 -9.75 7.01
C ASP A 49 14.93 -8.25 6.81
N GLU A 50 15.85 -7.54 6.14
CA GLU A 50 15.69 -6.14 5.78
C GLU A 50 14.48 -5.93 4.84
N ALA A 51 14.32 -6.78 3.82
CA ALA A 51 13.17 -6.73 2.91
C ALA A 51 11.85 -6.97 3.64
N LEU A 52 11.79 -7.91 4.60
CA LEU A 52 10.61 -8.17 5.43
C LEU A 52 10.30 -6.99 6.36
N HIS A 53 11.32 -6.37 6.94
CA HIS A 53 11.16 -5.17 7.75
C HIS A 53 10.59 -4.01 6.92
N HIS A 54 11.15 -3.81 5.73
CA HIS A 54 10.71 -2.78 4.79
C HIS A 54 9.29 -3.01 4.30
N TYR A 55 8.93 -4.26 3.97
CA TYR A 55 7.56 -4.68 3.68
C TYR A 55 6.61 -4.30 4.82
N HIS A 56 6.97 -4.57 6.07
CA HIS A 56 6.12 -4.25 7.21
C HIS A 56 5.87 -2.74 7.33
N LEU A 57 6.90 -1.90 7.10
CA LEU A 57 6.77 -0.45 7.09
C LEU A 57 5.88 0.04 5.95
N ALA A 58 6.06 -0.50 4.74
CA ALA A 58 5.25 -0.17 3.57
C ALA A 58 3.78 -0.56 3.78
N ALA A 59 3.52 -1.79 4.21
CA ALA A 59 2.18 -2.30 4.49
C ALA A 59 1.48 -1.48 5.58
N LYS A 60 2.20 -1.05 6.62
CA LYS A 60 1.66 -0.17 7.67
C LYS A 60 1.25 1.20 7.12
N GLN A 61 2.06 1.80 6.26
CA GLN A 61 1.72 3.08 5.62
C GLN A 61 0.53 2.95 4.67
N LEU A 62 0.51 1.89 3.85
CA LEU A 62 -0.61 1.55 2.97
C LEU A 62 -1.91 1.36 3.76
N TRP A 63 -1.87 0.58 4.85
CA TRP A 63 -3.02 0.37 5.72
C TRP A 63 -3.51 1.70 6.31
N THR A 64 -2.58 2.55 6.76
CA THR A 64 -2.90 3.87 7.31
C THR A 64 -3.61 4.73 6.27
N PHE A 65 -3.11 4.78 5.03
CA PHE A 65 -3.75 5.52 3.95
C PHE A 65 -5.16 5.01 3.63
N CYS A 66 -5.34 3.69 3.59
CA CYS A 66 -6.63 3.08 3.24
C CYS A 66 -7.67 3.21 4.36
N TRP A 67 -7.24 3.01 5.61
CA TRP A 67 -8.17 2.67 6.70
C TRP A 67 -8.04 3.54 7.94
N SER A 68 -7.01 4.39 8.06
CA SER A 68 -6.96 5.29 9.21
C SER A 68 -8.02 6.39 9.08
N GLY A 69 -8.98 6.42 10.00
CA GLY A 69 -9.94 7.51 10.14
C GLY A 69 -11.41 7.09 10.18
N SER A 70 -12.30 8.09 10.09
CA SER A 70 -13.75 7.89 10.11
C SER A 70 -14.30 7.48 8.74
N GLY A 71 -15.60 7.17 8.65
CA GLY A 71 -16.24 6.87 7.36
C GLY A 71 -16.06 7.98 6.31
N ALA A 72 -16.00 9.25 6.72
CA ALA A 72 -15.74 10.37 5.81
C ALA A 72 -14.29 10.37 5.27
N GLN A 73 -13.34 9.80 6.02
CA GLN A 73 -11.97 9.64 5.56
C GLN A 73 -11.86 8.59 4.46
N VAL A 74 -12.64 7.51 4.56
CA VAL A 74 -12.71 6.47 3.51
C VAL A 74 -13.26 7.05 2.20
N GLU A 75 -14.27 7.93 2.26
CA GLU A 75 -14.78 8.63 1.07
C GLU A 75 -13.70 9.53 0.43
N PHE A 76 -12.88 10.19 1.24
CA PHE A 76 -11.75 11.00 0.75
C PHE A 76 -10.66 10.13 0.11
N THR A 77 -10.30 9.01 0.75
CA THR A 77 -9.34 8.04 0.20
C THR A 77 -9.85 7.45 -1.11
N ALA A 78 -11.13 7.10 -1.22
CA ALA A 78 -11.72 6.61 -2.47
C ALA A 78 -11.54 7.62 -3.61
N ARG A 79 -11.83 8.90 -3.38
CA ARG A 79 -11.59 9.96 -4.39
C ARG A 79 -10.12 10.12 -4.75
N ALA A 80 -9.21 9.98 -3.78
CA ALA A 80 -7.78 10.03 -4.05
C ALA A 80 -7.34 8.85 -4.94
N VAL A 81 -7.85 7.64 -4.67
CA VAL A 81 -7.61 6.45 -5.49
C VAL A 81 -8.16 6.62 -6.91
N GLU A 82 -9.39 7.12 -7.07
CA GLU A 82 -9.98 7.40 -8.39
C GLU A 82 -9.12 8.40 -9.18
N ARG A 83 -8.63 9.44 -8.52
CA ARG A 83 -7.77 10.44 -9.16
C ARG A 83 -6.44 9.85 -9.61
N LEU A 84 -5.77 9.08 -8.76
CA LEU A 84 -4.53 8.39 -9.11
C LEU A 84 -4.75 7.49 -10.35
N ALA A 85 -5.83 6.71 -10.34
CA ALA A 85 -6.17 5.85 -11.48
C ALA A 85 -6.46 6.64 -12.76
N ALA A 86 -7.16 7.79 -12.66
CA ALA A 86 -7.45 8.66 -13.80
C ALA A 86 -6.20 9.32 -14.37
N ASP A 87 -5.25 9.67 -13.51
CA ASP A 87 -3.96 10.28 -13.86
C ASP A 87 -2.94 9.22 -14.33
N GLY A 88 -3.28 7.92 -14.25
CA GLY A 88 -2.38 6.81 -14.58
C GLY A 88 -1.24 6.64 -13.57
N GLU A 89 -1.38 7.24 -12.39
CA GLU A 89 -0.38 7.24 -11.33
C GLU A 89 -0.63 6.11 -10.32
N ALA A 90 0.46 5.61 -9.75
CA ALA A 90 0.42 4.69 -8.63
C ALA A 90 1.42 5.14 -7.56
N ILE A 91 1.00 5.09 -6.30
CA ILE A 91 1.93 5.29 -5.19
C ILE A 91 2.80 4.04 -5.08
N ASP A 92 4.10 4.21 -5.27
CA ASP A 92 5.08 3.19 -4.92
C ASP A 92 5.22 3.15 -3.38
N TRP A 93 4.51 2.19 -2.77
CA TRP A 93 4.54 1.99 -1.32
C TRP A 93 5.86 1.40 -0.83
N TRP A 94 6.57 0.68 -1.69
CA TRP A 94 7.90 0.15 -1.38
C TRP A 94 8.90 1.31 -1.28
N GLU A 95 9.01 2.14 -2.31
CA GLU A 95 9.93 3.28 -2.30
C GLU A 95 9.56 4.29 -1.19
N ARG A 96 8.27 4.54 -0.99
CA ARG A 96 7.79 5.44 0.08
C ARG A 96 8.15 4.99 1.50
N ALA A 97 8.35 3.68 1.72
CA ALA A 97 8.76 3.15 3.02
C ALA A 97 10.24 3.36 3.33
N THR A 98 11.03 3.77 2.34
CA THR A 98 12.46 4.05 2.53
C THR A 98 12.62 5.19 3.52
N PRO A 99 13.39 4.99 4.62
CA PRO A 99 13.70 6.05 5.54
C PRO A 99 14.31 7.23 4.78
N ARG A 100 13.69 8.42 4.89
CA ARG A 100 14.32 9.65 4.41
C ARG A 100 15.64 9.78 5.17
N ARG A 101 16.78 9.60 4.51
CA ARG A 101 18.07 9.94 5.13
C ARG A 101 17.97 11.37 5.62
N ARG A 102 18.09 11.55 6.93
CA ARG A 102 18.41 12.87 7.47
C ARG A 102 19.89 13.08 7.14
N GLU A 103 20.15 13.96 6.20
CA GLU A 103 21.49 14.56 6.05
C GLU A 103 21.84 15.37 7.30
#